data_AF-A0A382C0M0-F1
#
_entry.id   AF-A0A382C0M0-F1
#
_cell.length_a   1.000
_cell.length_b   1.000
_cell.length_c   1.000
_cell.angle_alpha   90.00
_cell.angle_beta   90.00
_cell.angle_gamma   90.00
#
_symmetry.space_group_name_H-M   'P 1'
#
loop_
_entity.id
_entity.type
_entity.pdbx_description
1 polymer ?
#
loop_
_entity_poly.entity_id
_entity_poly.type
_entity_poly.pdbx_seq_one_letter_code
_entity_poly.pdbx_strand_id
1 'polypeptide(L)'
;MEKIKIATTPEMTEKVYSKLEKNISTYRKTVNRSLTLAEKILAGHLEEDFLERKLDDKTNYVFLRPDRVALQDVTGQTVMLQFMQAGLKSVVLPTTVHCD
;
A
#
# COMPACT_ATOMS: atom_id res chain seq x y z
N MET A 1 16.11 14.97 -6.57
CA MET A 1 15.02 14.04 -6.23
C MET A 1 14.11 13.96 -7.42
N GLU A 2 13.81 12.75 -7.90
CA GLU A 2 12.91 12.55 -9.03
C GLU A 2 11.50 13.02 -8.65
N LYS A 3 10.81 13.73 -9.56
CA LYS A 3 9.45 14.21 -9.28
C LYS A 3 8.51 13.03 -9.20
N ILE A 4 7.83 12.84 -8.07
CA ILE A 4 6.77 11.84 -7.91
C ILE A 4 5.63 12.21 -8.87
N LYS A 5 5.30 11.31 -9.80
CA LYS A 5 4.14 11.45 -10.69
C LYS A 5 2.86 11.17 -9.88
N ILE A 6 1.96 12.14 -9.82
CA ILE A 6 0.71 12.03 -9.05
C ILE A 6 -0.35 11.17 -9.77
N ALA A 7 -0.43 11.32 -11.10
CA ALA A 7 -1.36 10.58 -11.93
C ALA A 7 -1.05 9.08 -11.91
N THR A 8 -2.09 8.26 -11.94
CA THR A 8 -1.95 6.82 -12.19
C THR A 8 -1.53 6.62 -13.64
N THR A 9 -0.26 6.30 -13.86
CA THR A 9 0.28 6.04 -15.21
C THR A 9 0.20 4.56 -15.56
N PRO A 10 0.20 4.18 -16.85
CA PRO A 10 0.24 2.78 -17.26
C PRO A 10 1.42 2.01 -16.63
N GLU A 11 2.59 2.65 -16.51
CA GLU A 11 3.78 2.02 -15.92
C GLU A 11 3.62 1.76 -14.42
N MET A 12 2.96 2.67 -13.69
CA MET A 12 2.61 2.45 -12.28
C MET A 12 1.67 1.24 -12.15
N THR A 13 0.63 1.21 -12.98
CA THR A 13 -0.38 0.14 -12.97
C THR A 13 0.24 -1.22 -13.30
N GLU A 14 1.08 -1.28 -14.34
CA GLU A 14 1.79 -2.50 -14.73
C GLU A 14 2.67 -3.01 -13.58
N LYS A 15 3.47 -2.13 -12.97
CA LYS A 15 4.32 -2.47 -11.83
C LYS A 15 3.52 -3.03 -10.64
N VAL A 16 2.38 -2.43 -10.32
CA VAL A 16 1.49 -2.89 -9.23
C VAL A 16 0.92 -4.27 -9.56
N TYR A 17 0.43 -4.49 -10.78
CA TYR A 17 -0.13 -5.78 -11.18
C TYR A 17 0.93 -6.89 -11.28
N SER A 18 2.14 -6.60 -11.77
CA SER A 18 3.24 -7.58 -11.76
C SER A 18 3.63 -7.99 -10.33
N LYS A 19 3.65 -7.03 -9.39
CA LYS A 19 3.89 -7.33 -7.96
C LYS A 19 2.76 -8.17 -7.36
N LEU A 20 1.51 -7.81 -7.64
CA LEU A 20 0.32 -8.56 -7.21
C LEU A 20 0.40 -10.01 -7.67
N GLU A 21 0.70 -10.27 -8.95
CA GLU A 21 0.76 -11.62 -9.50
C GLU A 21 1.79 -12.50 -8.75
N LYS A 22 3.01 -11.98 -8.56
CA LYS A 22 4.07 -12.66 -7.79
C LYS A 22 3.62 -12.96 -6.36
N ASN A 23 3.13 -11.95 -5.66
CA ASN A 23 2.82 -12.04 -4.24
C ASN A 23 1.59 -12.93 -3.97
N ILE A 24 0.56 -12.85 -4.80
CA ILE A 24 -0.63 -13.71 -4.72
C ILE A 24 -0.23 -15.17 -4.91
N SER A 25 0.66 -15.47 -5.86
CA SER A 25 1.15 -16.83 -6.09
C SER A 25 1.88 -17.38 -4.87
N THR A 26 2.76 -16.58 -4.26
CA THR A 26 3.46 -16.94 -3.02
C THR A 26 2.49 -17.15 -1.86
N TYR A 27 1.65 -16.15 -1.55
CA TYR A 27 0.74 -16.20 -0.41
C TYR A 27 -0.27 -17.35 -0.52
N ARG A 28 -0.76 -17.64 -1.73
CA ARG A 28 -1.66 -18.78 -1.98
C ARG A 28 -1.01 -20.12 -1.60
N LYS A 29 0.30 -20.28 -1.87
CA LYS A 29 1.05 -21.49 -1.46
C LYS A 29 1.17 -21.55 0.06
N THR A 30 1.45 -20.42 0.71
CA THR A 30 1.56 -20.30 2.17
C THR A 30 0.27 -20.73 2.89
N VAL A 31 -0.88 -20.20 2.47
CA VAL A 31 -2.16 -20.51 3.13
C VAL A 31 -2.79 -21.83 2.67
N ASN A 32 -2.34 -22.37 1.53
CA ASN A 32 -2.80 -23.63 0.94
C ASN A 32 -4.33 -23.70 0.73
N ARG A 33 -4.93 -22.60 0.25
CA ARG A 33 -6.34 -22.51 -0.12
C ARG A 33 -6.58 -21.42 -1.15
N SER A 34 -7.78 -21.38 -1.73
CA SER A 34 -8.21 -20.25 -2.56
C SER A 34 -8.26 -18.95 -1.74
N LEU A 35 -7.90 -17.85 -2.42
CA LEU A 35 -7.92 -16.50 -1.86
C LEU A 35 -9.13 -15.72 -2.38
N THR A 36 -9.78 -14.97 -1.49
CA THR A 36 -10.79 -13.97 -1.86
C THR A 36 -10.15 -12.79 -2.58
N LEU A 37 -10.96 -11.91 -3.19
CA LEU A 37 -10.44 -10.71 -3.84
C LEU A 37 -9.72 -9.78 -2.85
N ALA A 38 -10.30 -9.57 -1.67
CA ALA A 38 -9.68 -8.74 -0.63
C ALA A 38 -8.32 -9.30 -0.19
N GLU A 39 -8.22 -10.61 0.01
CA GLU A 39 -6.96 -11.27 0.36
C GLU A 39 -5.91 -11.16 -0.75
N LYS A 40 -6.33 -11.24 -2.02
CA LYS A 40 -5.42 -11.04 -3.15
C LYS A 40 -4.87 -9.62 -3.19
N ILE A 41 -5.74 -8.62 -2.99
CA ILE A 41 -5.32 -7.21 -2.93
C ILE A 41 -4.36 -7.01 -1.76
N LEU A 42 -4.71 -7.47 -0.55
CA LEU A 42 -3.84 -7.36 0.62
C LEU A 42 -2.50 -8.05 0.38
N ALA A 43 -2.50 -9.31 -0.09
CA ALA A 43 -1.28 -10.06 -0.38
C ALA A 43 -0.37 -9.33 -1.36
N GLY A 44 -0.92 -8.69 -2.40
CA GLY A 44 -0.14 -7.84 -3.31
C GLY A 44 0.62 -6.71 -2.65
N HIS A 45 0.11 -6.20 -1.53
CA HIS A 45 0.64 -5.02 -0.84
C HIS A 45 1.28 -5.36 0.51
N LEU A 46 1.31 -6.61 0.94
CA LEU A 46 2.05 -7.03 2.13
C LEU A 46 3.55 -6.74 1.96
N GLU A 47 4.21 -6.46 3.08
CA GLU A 47 5.66 -6.61 3.16
C GLU A 47 6.07 -8.06 2.93
N GLU A 48 7.26 -8.26 2.36
CA GLU A 48 7.73 -9.58 1.92
C GLU A 48 7.72 -10.61 3.06
N ASP A 49 8.13 -10.20 4.26
CA ASP A 49 8.14 -11.03 5.47
C ASP A 49 6.77 -11.57 5.90
N PHE A 50 5.67 -10.97 5.44
CA PHE A 50 4.30 -11.41 5.74
C PHE A 50 3.73 -12.35 4.68
N LEU A 51 4.34 -12.47 3.49
CA LEU A 51 3.87 -13.37 2.42
C LEU A 51 4.00 -14.86 2.79
N GLU A 52 4.93 -15.18 3.68
CA GLU A 52 5.22 -16.55 4.13
C GLU A 52 4.58 -16.87 5.49
N ARG A 53 3.72 -15.98 6.00
CA ARG A 53 3.00 -16.17 7.26
C ARG A 53 1.54 -16.51 6.99
N LYS A 54 0.99 -17.45 7.77
CA LYS A 54 -0.46 -17.64 7.80
C LYS A 54 -1.06 -16.55 8.69
N LEU A 55 -1.72 -15.58 8.07
CA LEU A 55 -2.47 -14.54 8.76
C LEU A 55 -3.76 -15.20 9.28
N ASP A 56 -3.75 -15.59 10.55
CA ASP A 56 -4.89 -16.15 11.27
C ASP A 56 -5.45 -15.13 12.28
N ASP A 57 -6.49 -15.52 13.01
CA ASP A 57 -7.15 -14.68 14.01
C ASP A 57 -6.22 -14.25 15.18
N LYS A 58 -5.01 -14.82 15.28
CA LYS A 58 -3.99 -14.43 16.28
C LYS A 58 -3.02 -13.40 15.74
N THR A 59 -3.01 -13.15 14.43
CA THR A 59 -2.17 -12.14 13.78
C THR A 59 -2.90 -10.81 13.79
N ASN A 60 -2.70 -10.02 14.86
CA ASN A 60 -3.44 -8.77 15.06
C ASN A 60 -3.03 -7.63 14.11
N TYR A 61 -1.85 -7.72 13.49
CA TYR A 61 -1.31 -6.66 12.63
C TYR A 61 -0.55 -7.24 11.44
N VAL A 62 -0.66 -6.53 10.32
CA VAL A 62 0.10 -6.77 9.10
C VAL A 62 0.75 -5.47 8.66
N PHE A 63 1.92 -5.58 8.02
CA PHE A 63 2.55 -4.42 7.40
C PHE A 63 2.24 -4.40 5.91
N LEU A 64 1.68 -3.28 5.48
CA LEU A 64 1.25 -3.02 4.11
C LEU A 64 2.09 -1.91 3.51
N ARG A 65 2.20 -1.93 2.19
CA ARG A 65 2.81 -0.90 1.36
C ARG A 65 1.74 -0.33 0.43
N PRO A 66 0.96 0.67 0.88
CA PRO A 66 -0.02 1.35 0.03
C PRO A 66 0.65 2.02 -1.17
N ASP A 67 -0.07 2.13 -2.28
CA ASP A 67 0.47 2.76 -3.50
C ASP A 67 0.31 4.28 -3.54
N ARG A 68 -0.65 4.83 -2.79
CA ARG A 68 -0.95 6.26 -2.71
C ARG A 68 -1.68 6.66 -1.43
N VAL A 69 -1.69 7.95 -1.16
CA VAL A 69 -2.45 8.56 -0.05
C VAL A 69 -3.38 9.63 -0.62
N ALA A 70 -4.63 9.64 -0.18
CA ALA A 70 -5.57 10.71 -0.46
C ALA A 70 -6.02 11.31 0.88
N LEU A 71 -5.88 12.62 1.03
CA LEU A 71 -6.29 13.36 2.20
C LEU A 71 -7.54 14.18 1.86
N GLN A 72 -8.48 14.23 2.79
CA GLN A 72 -9.65 15.10 2.72
C GLN A 72 -9.34 16.39 3.50
N ASP A 73 -9.94 17.54 3.17
CA ASP A 73 -9.54 18.84 3.74
C ASP A 73 -9.62 18.97 5.29
N VAL A 74 -10.66 18.45 5.94
CA VAL A 74 -10.85 18.46 7.40
C VAL A 74 -9.83 17.56 8.09
N THR A 75 -9.51 16.40 7.50
CA THR A 75 -8.57 15.43 8.11
C THR A 75 -7.12 15.67 7.71
N GLY A 76 -6.89 16.25 6.54
CA GLY A 76 -5.60 16.44 5.91
C GLY A 76 -4.74 17.48 6.61
N GLN A 77 -5.34 18.50 7.23
CA GLN A 77 -4.63 19.54 7.96
C GLN A 77 -3.75 18.95 9.08
N THR A 78 -4.30 18.08 9.91
CA THR A 78 -3.56 17.42 11.00
C THR A 78 -2.46 16.51 10.45
N VAL A 79 -2.74 15.76 9.39
CA VAL A 79 -1.74 14.87 8.75
C VAL A 79 -0.56 15.68 8.21
N MET A 80 -0.81 16.83 7.58
CA MET A 80 0.24 17.72 7.08
C MET A 80 1.11 18.27 8.21
N LEU A 81 0.50 18.73 9.31
CA LEU A 81 1.25 19.24 10.47
C LEU A 81 2.14 18.15 11.09
N GLN A 82 1.61 16.94 11.25
CA GLN A 82 2.39 15.79 11.75
C GLN A 82 3.51 15.40 10.78
N PHE A 83 3.27 15.46 9.46
CA PHE A 83 4.29 15.20 8.45
C PHE A 83 5.43 16.22 8.51
N MET A 84 5.11 17.51 8.71
CA MET A 84 6.11 18.57 8.91
C MET A 84 6.92 18.33 10.19
N GLN A 85 6.26 17.92 11.28
CA GLN A 85 6.93 17.63 12.56
C GLN A 85 7.84 16.40 12.48
N ALA A 86 7.56 15.44 11.59
CA ALA A 86 8.42 14.27 11.36
C ALA A 86 9.78 14.63 10.71
N GLY A 87 9.98 15.87 10.25
CA GLY A 87 11.24 16.33 9.66
C GLY A 87 11.58 15.70 8.30
N LEU A 88 10.60 15.08 7.65
CA LEU A 88 10.76 14.47 6.33
C LEU A 88 10.77 15.55 5.23
N LYS A 89 11.70 15.44 4.27
CA LYS A 89 11.87 16.44 3.21
C LYS A 89 10.74 16.43 2.17
N SER A 90 10.16 15.27 1.90
CA SER A 90 9.08 15.10 0.94
C SER A 90 8.33 13.80 1.20
N VAL A 91 7.10 13.72 0.69
CA VAL A 91 6.36 12.45 0.61
C VAL A 91 7.12 11.43 -0.24
N VAL A 92 6.88 10.15 0.01
CA VAL A 92 7.50 9.01 -0.70
C VAL A 92 6.54 8.31 -1.68
N LEU A 93 5.25 8.63 -1.60
CA LEU A 93 4.20 8.10 -2.45
C LEU A 93 3.42 9.26 -3.09
N PRO A 94 2.69 9.02 -4.20
CA PRO A 94 1.69 9.95 -4.70
C PRO A 94 0.68 10.31 -3.62
N THR A 95 0.61 11.59 -3.27
CA THR A 95 -0.31 12.11 -2.25
C THR A 95 -1.14 13.26 -2.80
N THR A 96 -2.46 13.20 -2.65
CA THR A 96 -3.40 14.26 -3.04
C THR A 96 -4.16 14.80 -1.84
N VAL A 97 -4.57 16.07 -1.90
CA VAL A 97 -5.51 16.70 -0.96
C VAL A 97 -6.73 17.12 -1.75
N HIS A 98 -7.91 16.73 -1.27
CA HIS A 98 -9.20 17.05 -1.87
C HIS A 98 -9.93 18.08 -0.98
N CYS A 99 -10.25 19.23 -1.58
CA CYS A 99 -10.99 20.33 -0.93
C CYS A 99 -12.33 20.49 -1.66
N ASP A 100 -13.21 19.53 -1.43
CA ASP A 100 -14.55 19.42 -2.00
C ASP A 100 -15.66 19.64 -0.97
#